data_AF-A0A7K3RI20-F1
#
_entry.id   AF-A0A7K3RI20-F1
#
_cell.length_a   1.000
_cell.length_b   1.000
_cell.length_c   1.000
_cell.angle_alpha   90.00
_cell.angle_beta   90.00
_cell.angle_gamma   90.00
#
_symmetry.space_group_name_H-M   'P 1'
#
loop_
_entity.id
_entity.type
_entity.pdbx_description
1 polymer ?
#
loop_
_entity_poly.entity_id
_entity_poly.type
_entity_poly.pdbx_seq_one_letter_code
_entity_poly.pdbx_strand_id
1 'polypeptide(L)'
;AGDARAVRRLRSLALTARAEGRPDTAERLLRQAVRAGDVESMWELGRLVEWREGLAAAEPWFRMAAEGGHVVAKRLFRPGGALHPDGADPAP
;
A
#
# COMPACT_ATOMS: atom_id res chain seq x y z
N ALA A 1 20.56 0.23 -12.41
CA ALA A 1 20.56 1.29 -11.38
C ALA A 1 19.61 2.48 -11.67
N GLY A 2 18.93 2.52 -12.83
CA GLY A 2 18.02 3.62 -13.18
C GLY A 2 16.61 3.50 -12.57
N ASP A 3 16.13 2.29 -12.34
CA ASP A 3 14.72 2.04 -12.01
C ASP A 3 14.36 2.57 -10.62
N ALA A 4 15.18 2.36 -9.61
CA ALA A 4 14.91 2.82 -8.24
C ALA A 4 14.83 4.36 -8.09
N ARG A 5 15.45 5.13 -9.00
CA ARG A 5 15.31 6.60 -9.00
C ARG A 5 14.03 7.03 -9.71
N ALA A 6 13.72 6.40 -10.85
CA ALA A 6 12.49 6.66 -11.59
C ALA A 6 11.25 6.33 -10.75
N VAL A 7 11.28 5.19 -10.07
CA VAL A 7 10.23 4.70 -9.19
C VAL A 7 9.98 5.63 -8.00
N ARG A 8 11.04 6.12 -7.34
CA ARG A 8 10.91 7.12 -6.29
C ARG A 8 10.28 8.42 -6.80
N ARG A 9 10.62 8.84 -8.02
CA ARG A 9 10.02 10.02 -8.66
C ARG A 9 8.52 9.81 -8.93
N LEU A 10 8.13 8.64 -9.43
CA LEU A 10 6.72 8.27 -9.63
C LEU A 10 5.94 8.35 -8.32
N ARG A 11 6.50 7.80 -7.23
CA ARG A 11 5.89 7.89 -5.90
C ARG A 11 5.72 9.34 -5.44
N SER A 12 6.77 10.16 -5.53
CA SER A 12 6.69 11.58 -5.15
C SER A 12 5.61 12.33 -5.95
N LEU A 13 5.55 12.12 -7.26
CA LEU A 13 4.52 12.72 -8.12
C LEU A 13 3.12 12.25 -7.74
N ALA A 14 2.97 10.98 -7.34
CA ALA A 14 1.68 10.47 -6.90
C ALA A 14 1.21 11.13 -5.60
N LEU A 15 2.11 11.33 -4.64
CA LEU A 15 1.80 12.02 -3.39
C LEU A 15 1.38 13.47 -3.65
N THR A 16 2.06 14.17 -4.56
CA THR A 16 1.66 15.51 -4.99
C THR A 16 0.29 15.50 -5.64
N ALA A 17 0.05 14.61 -6.61
CA ALA A 17 -1.25 14.50 -7.27
C ALA A 17 -2.39 14.20 -6.28
N ARG A 18 -2.13 13.38 -5.25
CA ARG A 18 -3.09 13.12 -4.18
C ARG A 18 -3.38 14.38 -3.36
N ALA A 19 -2.36 15.15 -3.01
CA ALA A 19 -2.52 16.43 -2.29
C ALA A 19 -3.28 17.48 -3.12
N GLU A 20 -3.14 17.45 -4.44
CA GLU A 20 -3.90 18.28 -5.39
C GLU A 20 -5.35 17.82 -5.60
N GLY A 21 -5.82 16.80 -4.88
CA GLY A 21 -7.17 16.26 -5.06
C GLY A 21 -7.35 15.47 -6.36
N ARG A 22 -6.27 14.90 -6.91
CA ARG A 22 -6.27 14.06 -8.12
C ARG A 22 -5.93 12.59 -7.81
N PRO A 23 -6.79 11.89 -7.05
CA PRO A 23 -6.50 10.54 -6.59
C PRO A 23 -6.36 9.53 -7.75
N ASP A 24 -7.04 9.72 -8.90
CA ASP A 24 -6.91 8.80 -10.05
C ASP A 24 -5.52 8.90 -10.70
N THR A 25 -4.92 10.08 -10.66
CA THR A 25 -3.56 10.28 -11.18
C THR A 25 -2.54 9.70 -10.23
N ALA A 26 -2.74 9.91 -8.91
CA ALA A 26 -1.92 9.29 -7.89
C ALA A 26 -1.93 7.76 -7.99
N GLU A 27 -3.12 7.15 -8.15
CA GLU A 27 -3.27 5.70 -8.27
C GLU A 27 -2.50 5.14 -9.47
N ARG A 28 -2.62 5.77 -10.65
CA ARG A 28 -1.90 5.34 -11.86
C ARG A 28 -0.38 5.37 -11.67
N LEU A 29 0.13 6.43 -11.05
CA LEU A 29 1.56 6.60 -10.77
C LEU A 29 2.06 5.59 -9.73
N LEU A 30 1.29 5.37 -8.67
CA LEU A 30 1.59 4.35 -7.64
C LEU A 30 1.58 2.95 -8.25
N ARG A 31 0.61 2.60 -9.10
CA ARG A 31 0.58 1.31 -9.80
C ARG A 31 1.81 1.08 -10.67
N GLN A 32 2.34 2.12 -11.32
CA GLN A 32 3.60 2.02 -12.05
C GLN A 32 4.79 1.73 -11.12
N ALA A 33 4.87 2.42 -9.98
CA ALA A 33 5.92 2.21 -9.00
C ALA A 33 5.82 0.82 -8.32
N VAL A 34 4.60 0.33 -8.05
CA VAL A 34 4.34 -1.03 -7.54
C VAL A 34 4.82 -2.09 -8.53
N ARG A 35 4.56 -1.92 -9.83
CA ARG A 35 5.06 -2.85 -10.86
C ARG A 35 6.59 -2.94 -10.92
N ALA A 36 7.28 -1.91 -10.46
CA ALA A 36 8.73 -1.88 -10.36
C ALA A 36 9.26 -2.36 -8.99
N GLY A 37 8.37 -2.84 -8.10
CA GLY A 37 8.73 -3.39 -6.79
C GLY A 37 8.88 -2.37 -5.67
N ASP A 38 8.31 -1.16 -5.79
CA ASP A 38 8.37 -0.16 -4.72
C ASP A 38 7.39 -0.48 -3.58
N VAL A 39 7.98 -0.88 -2.47
CA VAL A 39 7.30 -1.27 -1.25
C VAL A 39 6.51 -0.11 -0.63
N GLU A 40 7.06 1.11 -0.66
CA GLU A 40 6.38 2.32 -0.17
C GLU A 40 5.16 2.67 -1.04
N SER A 41 5.25 2.46 -2.35
CA SER A 41 4.13 2.71 -3.25
C SER A 41 2.99 1.71 -3.08
N MET A 42 3.30 0.46 -2.68
CA MET A 42 2.27 -0.53 -2.32
C MET A 42 1.46 -0.06 -1.11
N TRP A 43 2.13 0.51 -0.09
CA TRP A 43 1.49 1.09 1.08
C TRP A 43 0.61 2.29 0.73
N GLU A 44 1.15 3.25 -0.05
CA GLU A 44 0.38 4.44 -0.44
C GLU A 44 -0.81 4.09 -1.35
N LEU A 45 -0.69 3.06 -2.19
CA LEU A 45 -1.80 2.55 -3.00
C LEU A 45 -2.87 1.93 -2.09
N GLY A 46 -2.47 1.15 -1.09
CA GLY A 46 -3.38 0.61 -0.08
C GLY A 46 -4.17 1.72 0.63
N ARG A 47 -3.52 2.80 1.06
CA ARG A 47 -4.22 3.95 1.68
C ARG A 47 -5.20 4.64 0.75
N LEU A 48 -4.88 4.69 -0.55
CA LEU A 48 -5.74 5.32 -1.54
C LEU A 48 -6.99 4.46 -1.79
N VAL A 49 -6.81 3.14 -1.87
CA VAL A 49 -7.92 2.17 -1.99
C VAL A 49 -8.76 2.16 -0.72
N GLU A 50 -8.13 2.20 0.46
CA GLU A 50 -8.81 2.26 1.76
C GLU A 50 -9.77 3.45 1.83
N TRP A 51 -9.30 4.62 1.37
CA TRP A 51 -10.10 5.82 1.36
C TRP A 51 -11.28 5.78 0.38
N ARG A 52 -11.19 5.00 -0.72
CA ARG A 52 -12.24 4.90 -1.74
C ARG A 52 -13.22 3.76 -1.51
N GLU A 53 -12.70 2.59 -1.20
CA GLU A 53 -13.41 1.30 -1.22
C GLU A 53 -13.43 0.63 0.15
N GLY A 54 -12.65 1.15 1.12
CA GLY A 54 -12.56 0.63 2.48
C GLY A 54 -11.39 -0.32 2.69
N LEU A 55 -11.17 -0.67 3.96
CA LEU A 55 -10.03 -1.46 4.41
C LEU A 55 -9.95 -2.84 3.75
N ALA A 56 -11.10 -3.49 3.48
CA ALA A 56 -11.15 -4.82 2.87
C ALA A 56 -10.51 -4.83 1.46
N ALA A 57 -10.74 -3.79 0.66
CA ALA A 57 -10.12 -3.66 -0.67
C ALA A 57 -8.63 -3.26 -0.58
N ALA A 58 -8.24 -2.56 0.50
CA ALA A 58 -6.88 -2.12 0.75
C ALA A 58 -5.95 -3.20 1.33
N GLU A 59 -6.52 -4.16 2.06
CA GLU A 59 -5.81 -5.25 2.71
C GLU A 59 -4.77 -5.97 1.83
N PRO A 60 -5.08 -6.41 0.59
CA PRO A 60 -4.10 -7.08 -0.25
C PRO A 60 -2.89 -6.19 -0.57
N TRP A 61 -3.09 -4.87 -0.71
CA TRP A 61 -2.01 -3.92 -0.98
C TRP A 61 -1.11 -3.72 0.24
N PHE A 62 -1.71 -3.63 1.44
CA PHE A 62 -0.96 -3.53 2.67
C PHE A 62 -0.21 -4.82 3.01
N ARG A 63 -0.80 -5.99 2.75
CA ARG A 63 -0.13 -7.29 2.88
C ARG A 63 1.11 -7.35 1.99
N MET A 64 0.96 -6.97 0.72
CA MET A 64 2.08 -6.91 -0.23
C MET A 64 3.19 -5.96 0.23
N ALA A 65 2.84 -4.80 0.79
CA ALA A 65 3.80 -3.88 1.38
C ALA A 65 4.53 -4.49 2.59
N ALA A 66 3.81 -5.24 3.44
CA ALA A 66 4.38 -5.93 4.59
C ALA A 66 5.38 -7.02 4.15
N GLU A 67 5.00 -7.83 3.16
CA GLU A 67 5.86 -8.84 2.54
C GLU A 67 7.10 -8.21 1.90
N GLY A 68 6.92 -7.06 1.24
CA GLY A 68 7.99 -6.28 0.64
C GLY A 68 8.97 -5.64 1.63
N GLY A 69 8.66 -5.59 2.93
CA GLY A 69 9.56 -5.02 3.94
C GLY A 69 9.11 -3.71 4.56
N HIS A 70 7.92 -3.19 4.24
CA HIS A 70 7.45 -1.91 4.76
C HIS A 70 7.30 -1.97 6.27
N VAL A 71 7.97 -1.07 6.99
CA VAL A 71 8.01 -1.12 8.47
C VAL A 71 6.62 -0.97 9.09
N VAL A 72 5.81 -0.04 8.57
CA VAL A 72 4.44 0.19 9.08
C VAL A 72 3.52 -1.00 8.75
N ALA A 73 3.45 -1.40 7.48
CA ALA A 73 2.66 -2.55 7.07
C ALA A 73 3.07 -3.84 7.80
N LYS A 74 4.37 -4.10 8.04
CA LYS A 74 4.85 -5.25 8.83
C LYS A 74 4.38 -5.22 10.29
N ARG A 75 4.25 -4.03 10.88
CA ARG A 75 3.68 -3.89 12.23
C ARG A 75 2.18 -4.13 12.25
N LEU A 76 1.49 -3.73 11.18
CA LEU A 76 0.05 -3.86 11.03
C LEU A 76 -0.38 -5.29 10.64
N PHE A 77 0.39 -5.95 9.77
CA PHE A 77 0.14 -7.28 9.19
C PHE A 77 1.15 -8.33 9.66
N ARG A 78 1.60 -8.24 10.93
CA ARG A 78 2.56 -9.19 11.49
C ARG A 78 1.99 -10.61 11.42
N PRO A 79 2.68 -11.60 10.81
CA PRO A 79 2.28 -12.98 10.96
C PRO A 79 2.36 -13.35 12.45
N GLY A 80 1.21 -13.66 13.05
CA GLY A 80 1.06 -13.95 14.49
C GLY A 80 0.65 -12.77 15.38
N GLY A 81 0.44 -11.56 14.83
CA GLY A 81 -0.17 -10.45 15.56
C GLY A 81 -1.60 -10.26 15.07
N ALA A 82 -2.56 -10.84 15.79
CA ALA A 82 -3.98 -10.75 15.48
C ALA A 82 -4.44 -9.29 15.30
N LEU A 83 -4.65 -8.89 14.06
CA LEU A 83 -5.74 -8.00 13.70
C LEU A 83 -6.89 -8.92 13.27
N HIS A 84 -7.52 -9.54 14.27
CA HIS A 84 -8.91 -9.96 14.16
C HIS A 84 -9.74 -8.67 14.25
N PRO A 85 -10.44 -8.23 13.19
CA PRO A 85 -11.45 -7.21 13.34
C PRO A 85 -12.73 -7.74 14.02
N ASP A 86 -12.83 -9.03 14.34
CA ASP A 86 -13.95 -9.57 15.11
C ASP A 86 -13.56 -10.90 15.76
N GLY A 87 -14.04 -11.20 16.96
CA GLY A 87 -13.71 -12.39 17.74
C GLY A 87 -14.24 -13.70 17.15
N ALA A 88 -13.75 -14.09 15.98
CA ALA A 88 -14.04 -15.38 15.37
C ALA A 88 -12.78 -16.24 15.40
N ASP A 89 -12.57 -16.84 16.57
CA ASP A 89 -11.78 -18.06 16.74
C ASP A 89 -12.36 -19.16 15.83
N PRO A 90 -11.58 -19.77 14.91
CA PRO A 90 -11.93 -21.08 14.40
C PRO A 90 -11.14 -22.13 15.19
N ALA A 91 -11.68 -22.57 16.31
CA ALA A 91 -11.45 -23.91 16.84
C ALA A 91 -12.20 -24.95 15.97
N PRO A 92 -11.84 -26.24 16.03
CA PRO A 92 -10.69 -26.87 16.70
C PRO A 92 -9.56 -27.35 15.77
#